data_AF-A0A386H4X6-F1
#
_entry.id   AF-A0A386H4X6-F1
#
_cell.length_a   1.000
_cell.length_b   1.000
_cell.length_c   1.000
_cell.angle_alpha   90.00
_cell.angle_beta   90.00
_cell.angle_gamma   90.00
#
_symmetry.space_group_name_H-M   'P 1'
#
loop_
_entity.id
_entity.type
_entity.pdbx_description
1 polymer ?
#
loop_
_entity_poly.entity_id
_entity_poly.type
_entity_poly.pdbx_seq_one_letter_code
_entity_poly.pdbx_strand_id
1 'polypeptide(L)'
;MRYELKWIRSSADFEAITETSTCIVRLKNTDDLQQEFYLYSFKFNLVANQLIDDTMSSRNNGKNDSWFFPIVFLYRHSLELLLKSIAFKYIIDKNDKITFVKTTGHNLKRIFDVITSQAMENSLDTSREEIRWLDDYLSDISDVDSQSDMFRYPFSNKMAAFFTKQTHVNLRALKKNMNTAYSILYDILNNSIKSVYQGYAPILLLSGGDYYEQSVIGWKSSSCDFYPYIKGYMEAADYLGKSISENDSLKDELFLPMCYLYRNGIELSLKRILFEDCKLSYDKAFGIIRRKKYSILKVWNSIKNEIDRNSNAPKDDTTMEDVEIYVNQLHKIDMSSDKFRYPVDKNLVIHFKKEAKYDIKNIRLCFDELFTFLDCVDGMLANIRDIEAEIEQEMRSYAEDYNDY
;
A
#
# COMPACT_ATOMS: atom_id res chain seq x y z
N MET A 1 15.23 -20.11 20.82
CA MET A 1 14.82 -18.71 21.03
C MET A 1 13.30 -18.69 21.09
N ARG A 2 12.70 -18.34 22.22
CA ARG A 2 11.25 -18.12 22.29
C ARG A 2 10.97 -16.84 21.50
N TYR A 3 10.18 -16.92 20.43
CA TYR A 3 9.61 -15.73 19.82
C TYR A 3 8.72 -15.08 20.87
N GLU A 4 9.03 -13.86 21.26
CA GLU A 4 8.16 -13.09 22.16
C GLU A 4 6.97 -12.59 21.33
N LEU A 5 5.79 -13.13 21.62
CA LEU A 5 4.56 -12.74 20.93
C LEU A 5 4.25 -11.28 21.29
N LYS A 6 4.24 -10.41 20.29
CA LYS A 6 3.84 -9.01 20.45
C LYS A 6 2.31 -8.97 20.51
N TRP A 7 1.75 -8.75 21.69
CA TRP A 7 0.30 -8.74 21.91
C TRP A 7 -0.22 -7.36 22.29
N ILE A 8 -1.52 -7.17 22.12
CA ILE A 8 -2.25 -5.93 22.40
C ILE A 8 -2.05 -5.49 23.86
N ARG A 9 -1.89 -4.18 24.07
CA ARG A 9 -1.72 -3.55 25.40
C ARG A 9 -2.76 -2.46 25.64
N SER A 10 -3.36 -2.46 26.83
CA SER A 10 -4.29 -1.40 27.27
C SER A 10 -3.66 0.00 27.33
N SER A 11 -2.33 0.09 27.50
CA SER A 11 -1.59 1.35 27.56
C SER A 11 -0.97 1.77 26.22
N ALA A 12 -1.37 1.15 25.11
CA ALA A 12 -0.77 1.45 23.81
C ALA A 12 -1.04 2.89 23.38
N ASP A 13 -0.02 3.53 22.83
CA ASP A 13 -0.11 4.87 22.25
C ASP A 13 0.88 4.97 21.08
N PHE A 14 0.37 5.09 19.85
CA PHE A 14 1.18 5.21 18.64
C PHE A 14 2.12 6.43 18.65
N GLU A 15 1.77 7.48 19.40
CA GLU A 15 2.49 8.76 19.47
C GLU A 15 3.33 8.89 20.75
N ALA A 16 3.37 7.85 21.60
CA ALA A 16 4.15 7.88 22.84
C ALA A 16 5.65 8.03 22.59
N ILE A 17 6.26 8.93 23.37
CA ILE A 17 7.70 9.16 23.44
C ILE A 17 8.07 9.15 24.93
N THR A 18 9.03 8.31 25.29
CA THR A 18 9.49 8.13 26.68
C THR A 18 10.94 8.61 26.82
N GLU A 19 11.43 8.67 28.05
CA GLU A 19 12.85 8.96 28.34
C GLU A 19 13.81 7.92 27.71
N THR A 20 13.31 6.71 27.41
CA THR A 20 14.08 5.64 26.78
C THR A 20 13.99 5.62 25.24
N SER A 21 13.21 6.54 24.65
CA SER A 21 13.04 6.62 23.19
C SER A 21 14.33 7.06 22.51
N THR A 22 14.97 6.14 21.77
CA THR A 22 16.26 6.41 21.11
C THR A 22 16.16 6.76 19.64
N CYS A 23 15.05 6.41 18.96
CA CYS A 23 14.89 6.52 17.51
C CYS A 23 13.69 7.41 17.19
N ILE A 24 13.88 8.73 17.33
CA ILE A 24 12.82 9.73 17.12
C ILE A 24 12.97 10.35 15.73
N VAL A 25 11.89 10.29 14.94
CA VAL A 25 11.73 11.03 13.67
C VAL A 25 10.93 12.31 13.89
N ARG A 26 11.22 13.34 13.09
CA ARG A 26 10.53 14.63 13.14
C ARG A 26 9.94 14.95 11.78
N LEU A 27 8.64 15.10 11.72
CA LEU A 27 7.92 15.42 10.49
C LEU A 27 7.42 16.85 10.55
N LYS A 28 7.84 17.66 9.59
CA LYS A 28 7.33 19.02 9.41
C LYS A 28 7.37 19.37 7.93
N ASN A 29 6.20 19.44 7.32
CA ASN A 29 6.08 19.89 5.93
C ASN A 29 6.03 21.42 5.88
N THR A 30 6.45 21.99 4.77
CA THR A 30 6.41 23.42 4.46
C THR A 30 5.19 23.77 3.59
N ASP A 31 4.95 25.06 3.37
CA ASP A 31 3.93 25.52 2.41
C ASP A 31 4.40 25.42 0.94
N ASP A 32 5.64 24.96 0.67
CA ASP A 32 6.15 24.72 -0.67
C ASP A 32 5.69 23.37 -1.21
N LEU A 33 4.50 23.36 -1.81
CA LEU A 33 3.91 22.14 -2.36
C LEU A 33 4.77 21.46 -3.43
N GLN A 34 5.50 22.21 -4.26
CA GLN A 34 6.32 21.59 -5.28
C GLN A 34 7.43 20.77 -4.62
N GLN A 35 8.15 21.40 -3.68
CA GLN A 35 9.24 20.75 -2.97
C GLN A 35 8.75 19.59 -2.10
N GLU A 36 7.63 19.74 -1.38
CA GLU A 36 7.07 18.67 -0.54
C GLU A 36 6.68 17.44 -1.35
N PHE A 37 6.03 17.62 -2.51
CA PHE A 37 5.70 16.50 -3.39
C PHE A 37 6.96 15.81 -3.95
N TYR A 38 8.01 16.57 -4.28
CA TYR A 38 9.30 16.01 -4.71
C TYR A 38 9.98 15.21 -3.59
N LEU A 39 10.01 15.73 -2.36
CA LEU A 39 10.60 15.04 -1.22
C LEU A 39 9.88 13.72 -0.92
N TYR A 40 8.56 13.71 -0.93
CA TYR A 40 7.80 12.46 -0.75
C TYR A 40 8.09 11.50 -1.91
N SER A 41 8.07 11.99 -3.16
CA SER A 41 8.41 11.21 -4.35
C SER A 41 9.75 10.49 -4.19
N PHE A 42 10.79 11.21 -3.76
CA PHE A 42 12.12 10.67 -3.53
C PHE A 42 12.11 9.54 -2.49
N LYS A 43 11.46 9.76 -1.35
CA LYS A 43 11.35 8.75 -0.28
C LYS A 43 10.70 7.46 -0.79
N PHE A 44 9.59 7.58 -1.52
CA PHE A 44 8.87 6.43 -2.06
C PHE A 44 9.68 5.68 -3.14
N ASN A 45 10.39 6.39 -4.02
CA ASN A 45 11.27 5.78 -5.01
C ASN A 45 12.48 5.08 -4.37
N LEU A 46 13.10 5.70 -3.36
CA LEU A 46 14.21 5.12 -2.60
C LEU A 46 13.81 3.79 -1.96
N VAL A 47 12.66 3.78 -1.27
CA VAL A 47 12.14 2.57 -0.61
C VAL A 47 11.80 1.49 -1.64
N ALA A 48 11.18 1.83 -2.77
CA ALA A 48 10.89 0.87 -3.82
C ALA A 48 12.17 0.23 -4.39
N ASN A 49 13.24 1.01 -4.55
CA ASN A 49 14.57 0.52 -4.95
C ASN A 49 15.16 -0.43 -3.92
N GLN A 50 15.13 -0.05 -2.65
CA GLN A 50 15.66 -0.88 -1.58
C GLN A 50 14.94 -2.24 -1.49
N LEU A 51 13.60 -2.23 -1.55
CA LEU A 51 12.79 -3.46 -1.45
C LEU A 51 12.97 -4.38 -2.66
N ILE A 52 13.06 -3.86 -3.89
CA ILE A 52 13.24 -4.71 -5.07
C ILE A 52 14.64 -5.33 -5.12
N ASP A 53 15.67 -4.60 -4.68
CA ASP A 53 17.03 -5.13 -4.59
C ASP A 53 17.14 -6.24 -3.54
N ASP A 54 16.55 -6.02 -2.39
CA ASP A 54 16.52 -7.00 -1.31
C ASP A 54 15.74 -8.27 -1.73
N THR A 55 14.62 -8.09 -2.43
CA THR A 55 13.82 -9.19 -2.99
C THR A 55 14.62 -10.02 -3.98
N MET A 56 15.22 -9.40 -5.01
CA MET A 56 16.04 -10.09 -6.00
C MET A 56 17.29 -10.76 -5.42
N SER A 57 17.91 -10.16 -4.38
CA SER A 57 19.11 -10.72 -3.75
C SER A 57 18.82 -11.88 -2.79
N SER A 58 17.62 -11.93 -2.20
CA SER A 58 17.22 -12.93 -1.20
C SER A 58 17.07 -14.35 -1.76
N ARG A 59 16.91 -14.50 -3.08
CA ARG A 59 16.62 -15.79 -3.77
C ARG A 59 15.39 -16.52 -3.19
N ASN A 60 14.43 -15.78 -2.65
CA ASN A 60 13.19 -16.31 -2.09
C ASN A 60 12.00 -15.96 -3.00
N ASN A 61 11.53 -16.92 -3.79
CA ASN A 61 10.43 -16.68 -4.73
C ASN A 61 9.12 -16.27 -4.03
N GLY A 62 8.83 -16.80 -2.84
CA GLY A 62 7.64 -16.39 -2.09
C GLY A 62 7.70 -14.93 -1.65
N LYS A 63 8.91 -14.41 -1.43
CA LYS A 63 9.15 -12.97 -1.20
C LYS A 63 8.98 -12.18 -2.50
N ASN A 64 9.54 -12.66 -3.62
CA ASN A 64 9.34 -12.05 -4.93
C ASN A 64 7.86 -11.89 -5.31
N ASP A 65 7.04 -12.89 -5.00
CA ASP A 65 5.62 -12.90 -5.34
C ASP A 65 4.81 -11.96 -4.44
N SER A 66 5.09 -11.96 -3.13
CA SER A 66 4.34 -11.15 -2.16
C SER A 66 4.79 -9.68 -2.11
N TRP A 67 6.10 -9.40 -2.11
CA TRP A 67 6.62 -8.03 -2.04
C TRP A 67 6.42 -7.25 -3.35
N PHE A 68 6.10 -7.94 -4.44
CA PHE A 68 5.76 -7.32 -5.71
C PHE A 68 4.69 -6.23 -5.57
N PHE A 69 3.60 -6.50 -4.84
CA PHE A 69 2.49 -5.57 -4.68
C PHE A 69 2.89 -4.24 -4.02
N PRO A 70 3.52 -4.21 -2.82
CA PRO A 70 3.99 -2.97 -2.24
C PRO A 70 5.09 -2.32 -3.10
N ILE A 71 6.00 -3.07 -3.71
CA ILE A 71 7.07 -2.50 -4.55
C ILE A 71 6.50 -1.72 -5.74
N VAL A 72 5.58 -2.32 -6.50
CA VAL A 72 4.97 -1.66 -7.66
C VAL A 72 4.14 -0.46 -7.22
N PHE A 73 3.41 -0.59 -6.11
CA PHE A 73 2.68 0.55 -5.53
C PHE A 73 3.62 1.72 -5.22
N LEU A 74 4.73 1.48 -4.50
CA LEU A 74 5.67 2.52 -4.08
C LEU A 74 6.32 3.20 -5.29
N TYR A 75 6.73 2.43 -6.31
CA TYR A 75 7.24 2.98 -7.56
C TYR A 75 6.20 3.86 -8.26
N ARG A 76 5.00 3.33 -8.50
CA ARG A 76 3.94 4.07 -9.18
C ARG A 76 3.54 5.34 -8.42
N HIS A 77 3.45 5.26 -7.09
CA HIS A 77 3.16 6.41 -6.22
C HIS A 77 4.28 7.45 -6.26
N SER A 78 5.55 7.03 -6.34
CA SER A 78 6.66 7.98 -6.52
C SER A 78 6.56 8.76 -7.83
N LEU A 79 6.19 8.10 -8.94
CA LEU A 79 5.97 8.77 -10.23
C LEU A 79 4.79 9.74 -10.17
N GLU A 80 3.68 9.36 -9.52
CA GLU A 80 2.53 10.24 -9.29
C GLU A 80 2.93 11.52 -8.56
N LEU A 81 3.70 11.38 -7.47
CA LEU A 81 4.17 12.50 -6.67
C LEU A 81 5.13 13.40 -7.45
N LEU A 82 6.07 12.82 -8.22
CA LEU A 82 7.01 13.58 -9.03
C LEU A 82 6.29 14.38 -10.13
N LEU A 83 5.34 13.73 -10.82
CA LEU A 83 4.49 14.38 -11.82
C LEU A 83 3.71 15.55 -11.19
N LYS A 84 3.11 15.36 -10.01
CA LYS A 84 2.42 16.44 -9.29
C LYS A 84 3.37 17.56 -8.87
N SER A 85 4.60 17.24 -8.47
CA SER A 85 5.65 18.24 -8.20
C SER A 85 5.95 19.07 -9.47
N ILE A 86 6.17 18.42 -10.61
CA ILE A 86 6.38 19.09 -11.90
C ILE A 86 5.20 20.01 -12.24
N ALA A 87 3.97 19.52 -12.13
CA ALA A 87 2.79 20.35 -12.38
C ALA A 87 2.74 21.57 -11.46
N PHE A 88 3.05 21.43 -10.17
CA PHE A 88 3.05 22.52 -9.19
C PHE A 88 4.21 23.51 -9.33
N LYS A 89 5.23 23.20 -10.13
CA LYS A 89 6.24 24.16 -10.58
C LYS A 89 5.64 25.21 -11.53
N TYR A 90 4.63 24.84 -12.32
CA TYR A 90 4.05 25.68 -13.38
C TYR A 90 2.64 26.19 -13.06
N ILE A 91 1.81 25.37 -12.40
CA ILE A 91 0.49 25.78 -11.91
C ILE A 91 0.70 26.54 -10.61
N ILE A 92 0.50 27.86 -10.62
CA ILE A 92 0.80 28.71 -9.45
C ILE A 92 -0.42 28.87 -8.55
N ASP A 93 -1.60 29.14 -9.11
CA ASP A 93 -2.82 29.41 -8.35
C ASP A 93 -3.30 28.17 -7.56
N LYS A 94 -3.75 28.39 -6.32
CA LYS A 94 -4.17 27.31 -5.42
C LYS A 94 -5.43 26.59 -5.91
N ASN A 95 -6.42 27.32 -6.45
CA ASN A 95 -7.65 26.71 -6.95
C ASN A 95 -7.38 25.90 -8.21
N ASP A 96 -6.47 26.36 -9.06
CA ASP A 96 -6.02 25.61 -10.24
C ASP A 96 -5.28 24.33 -9.82
N LYS A 97 -4.41 24.39 -8.80
CA LYS A 97 -3.80 23.16 -8.23
C LYS A 97 -4.85 22.17 -7.71
N ILE A 98 -5.88 22.64 -6.99
CA ILE A 98 -6.98 21.80 -6.50
C ILE A 98 -7.74 21.19 -7.68
N THR A 99 -8.04 21.98 -8.69
CA THR A 99 -8.75 21.54 -9.91
C THR A 99 -7.93 20.50 -10.66
N PHE A 100 -6.63 20.73 -10.82
CA PHE A 100 -5.68 19.78 -11.40
C PHE A 100 -5.69 18.45 -10.65
N VAL A 101 -5.54 18.45 -9.32
CA VAL A 101 -5.53 17.20 -8.53
C VAL A 101 -6.86 16.47 -8.63
N LYS A 102 -7.99 17.17 -8.58
CA LYS A 102 -9.33 16.56 -8.67
C LYS A 102 -9.62 15.99 -10.06
N THR A 103 -9.19 16.68 -11.11
CA THR A 103 -9.45 16.26 -12.49
C THR A 103 -8.54 15.10 -12.89
N THR A 104 -7.26 15.17 -12.57
CA THR A 104 -6.29 14.14 -12.95
C THR A 104 -6.33 12.90 -12.04
N GLY A 105 -6.63 13.08 -10.76
CA GLY A 105 -6.70 12.01 -9.77
C GLY A 105 -5.34 11.33 -9.55
N HIS A 106 -5.30 10.02 -9.84
CA HIS A 106 -4.11 9.15 -9.73
C HIS A 106 -3.63 8.62 -11.09
N ASN A 107 -4.22 9.07 -12.20
CA ASN A 107 -3.90 8.57 -13.52
C ASN A 107 -2.63 9.26 -14.04
N LEU A 108 -1.53 8.51 -14.17
CA LEU A 108 -0.22 9.08 -14.49
C LEU A 108 -0.18 9.71 -15.89
N LYS A 109 -0.75 9.03 -16.89
CA LYS A 109 -0.84 9.52 -18.25
C LYS A 109 -1.63 10.82 -18.31
N ARG A 110 -2.79 10.89 -17.66
CA ARG A 110 -3.61 12.10 -17.60
C ARG A 110 -2.89 13.26 -16.91
N ILE A 111 -2.13 12.97 -15.84
CA ILE A 111 -1.30 14.00 -15.21
C ILE A 111 -0.26 14.53 -16.19
N PHE A 112 0.45 13.62 -16.87
CA PHE A 112 1.47 13.96 -17.84
C PHE A 112 0.92 14.76 -19.03
N ASP A 113 -0.24 14.37 -19.56
CA ASP A 113 -0.93 15.10 -20.64
C ASP A 113 -1.24 16.55 -20.25
N VAL A 114 -1.71 16.79 -19.02
CA VAL A 114 -1.95 18.17 -18.56
C VAL A 114 -0.64 18.94 -18.42
N ILE A 115 0.44 18.29 -17.98
CA ILE A 115 1.76 18.93 -17.91
C ILE A 115 2.24 19.32 -19.31
N THR A 116 2.19 18.41 -20.28
CA THR A 116 2.75 18.63 -21.62
C THR A 116 1.89 19.55 -22.49
N SER A 117 0.57 19.51 -22.35
CA SER A 117 -0.36 20.32 -23.17
C SER A 117 -0.71 21.70 -22.61
N GLN A 118 -0.58 21.91 -21.29
CA GLN A 118 -1.03 23.16 -20.66
C GLN A 118 0.06 23.82 -19.83
N ALA A 119 0.75 23.04 -19.00
CA ALA A 119 1.73 23.61 -18.07
C ALA A 119 3.06 23.96 -18.75
N MET A 120 3.47 23.16 -19.75
CA MET A 120 4.78 23.19 -20.38
C MET A 120 4.74 23.32 -21.91
N GLU A 121 3.60 23.70 -22.49
CA GLU A 121 3.29 23.62 -23.94
C GLU A 121 4.42 24.13 -24.87
N ASN A 122 5.21 25.12 -24.44
CA ASN A 122 6.30 25.71 -25.23
C ASN A 122 7.72 25.39 -24.72
N SER A 123 7.88 24.49 -23.74
CA SER A 123 9.14 24.25 -23.02
C SER A 123 9.64 22.81 -23.08
N LEU A 124 8.79 21.85 -23.44
CA LEU A 124 9.16 20.44 -23.54
C LEU A 124 9.13 20.00 -25.01
N ASP A 125 10.27 19.57 -25.53
CA ASP A 125 10.34 18.93 -26.85
C ASP A 125 9.80 17.49 -26.76
N THR A 126 8.53 17.30 -27.13
CA THR A 126 7.85 16.00 -27.16
C THR A 126 8.29 15.09 -28.30
N SER A 127 9.13 15.58 -29.23
CA SER A 127 9.70 14.76 -30.30
C SER A 127 10.86 13.88 -29.83
N ARG A 128 11.43 14.19 -28.66
CA ARG A 128 12.52 13.44 -28.02
C ARG A 128 12.13 12.00 -27.73
N GLU A 129 13.04 11.07 -28.03
CA GLU A 129 12.84 9.64 -27.80
C GLU A 129 12.55 9.34 -26.32
N GLU A 130 13.23 10.02 -25.39
CA GLU A 130 13.01 9.82 -23.95
C GLU A 130 11.60 10.22 -23.53
N ILE A 131 11.06 11.29 -24.12
CA ILE A 131 9.72 11.80 -23.82
C ILE A 131 8.66 10.88 -24.43
N ARG A 132 8.88 10.39 -25.65
CA ARG A 132 7.98 9.40 -26.28
C ARG A 132 7.95 8.10 -25.49
N TRP A 133 9.11 7.58 -25.09
CA TRP A 133 9.19 6.38 -24.26
C TRP A 133 8.49 6.57 -22.91
N LEU A 134 8.69 7.72 -22.26
CA LEU A 134 8.00 8.04 -21.02
C LEU A 134 6.49 8.09 -21.23
N ASP A 135 6.02 8.72 -22.31
CA ASP A 135 4.60 8.80 -22.65
C ASP A 135 3.97 7.41 -22.82
N ASP A 136 4.63 6.54 -23.59
CA ASP A 136 4.22 5.16 -23.80
C ASP A 136 4.16 4.39 -22.47
N TYR A 137 5.18 4.57 -21.61
CA TYR A 137 5.25 3.85 -20.34
C TYR A 137 4.20 4.32 -19.33
N LEU A 138 3.98 5.64 -19.23
CA LEU A 138 2.92 6.18 -18.37
C LEU A 138 1.52 5.80 -18.88
N SER A 139 1.35 5.66 -20.19
CA SER A 139 0.13 5.13 -20.81
C SER A 139 -0.09 3.67 -20.40
N ASP A 140 0.91 2.79 -20.56
CA ASP A 140 0.82 1.39 -20.15
C ASP A 140 0.52 1.24 -18.65
N ILE A 141 1.20 2.00 -17.78
CA ILE A 141 0.90 2.02 -16.34
C ILE A 141 -0.56 2.43 -16.08
N SER A 142 -1.09 3.39 -16.83
CA SER A 142 -2.44 3.91 -16.63
C SER A 142 -3.52 2.96 -17.17
N ASP A 143 -3.21 2.22 -18.23
CA ASP A 143 -4.08 1.15 -18.75
C ASP A 143 -4.19 0.00 -17.76
N VAL A 144 -3.10 -0.31 -17.05
CA VAL A 144 -3.05 -1.33 -16.00
C VAL A 144 -3.69 -0.84 -14.68
N ASP A 145 -3.31 0.34 -14.17
CA ASP A 145 -3.69 0.82 -12.83
C ASP A 145 -3.95 2.34 -12.78
N SER A 146 -4.90 2.85 -13.56
CA SER A 146 -5.26 4.28 -13.55
C SER A 146 -5.75 4.81 -12.20
N GLN A 147 -6.34 3.95 -11.36
CA GLN A 147 -6.99 4.34 -10.09
C GLN A 147 -6.13 4.12 -8.86
N SER A 148 -4.92 3.58 -9.02
CA SER A 148 -4.06 3.22 -7.91
C SER A 148 -4.56 2.07 -7.06
N ASP A 149 -5.47 1.24 -7.53
CA ASP A 149 -6.08 0.22 -6.67
C ASP A 149 -5.44 -1.17 -6.89
N MET A 150 -4.87 -1.46 -8.07
CA MET A 150 -4.45 -2.80 -8.49
C MET A 150 -3.38 -3.45 -7.61
N PHE A 151 -2.39 -2.66 -7.18
CA PHE A 151 -1.27 -3.13 -6.36
C PHE A 151 -1.49 -2.87 -4.86
N ARG A 152 -2.66 -2.37 -4.48
CA ARG A 152 -3.07 -2.19 -3.08
C ARG A 152 -4.12 -3.18 -2.64
N TYR A 153 -4.99 -3.63 -3.55
CA TYR A 153 -6.13 -4.48 -3.26
C TYR A 153 -6.18 -5.65 -4.26
N PRO A 154 -6.65 -6.83 -3.84
CA PRO A 154 -6.76 -7.99 -4.72
C PRO A 154 -7.85 -7.87 -5.80
N PHE A 155 -8.78 -6.93 -5.64
CA PHE A 155 -9.90 -6.72 -6.57
C PHE A 155 -10.29 -5.25 -6.73
N SER A 156 -10.97 -4.98 -7.84
CA SER A 156 -11.46 -3.66 -8.20
C SER A 156 -12.62 -3.17 -7.35
N ASN A 157 -13.02 -1.92 -7.54
CA ASN A 157 -14.25 -1.35 -6.94
C ASN A 157 -15.56 -2.01 -7.44
N LYS A 158 -15.48 -2.95 -8.38
CA LYS A 158 -16.56 -3.84 -8.83
C LYS A 158 -16.33 -5.29 -8.40
N MET A 159 -15.36 -5.52 -7.51
CA MET A 159 -14.95 -6.83 -7.00
C MET A 159 -14.49 -7.84 -8.07
N ALA A 160 -14.17 -7.35 -9.27
CA ALA A 160 -13.46 -8.16 -10.24
C ALA A 160 -11.99 -8.26 -9.84
N ALA A 161 -11.46 -9.49 -9.79
CA ALA A 161 -10.05 -9.77 -9.62
C ALA A 161 -9.23 -8.99 -10.66
N PHE A 162 -8.12 -8.39 -10.22
CA PHE A 162 -7.23 -7.68 -11.11
C PHE A 162 -6.34 -8.61 -11.93
N PHE A 163 -5.89 -9.71 -11.31
CA PHE A 163 -5.02 -10.69 -11.94
C PHE A 163 -5.76 -12.03 -12.05
N THR A 164 -6.16 -12.38 -13.26
CA THR A 164 -6.90 -13.63 -13.55
C THR A 164 -6.07 -14.66 -14.31
N LYS A 165 -4.85 -14.27 -14.71
CA LYS A 165 -3.91 -15.10 -15.45
C LYS A 165 -2.55 -15.03 -14.77
N GLN A 166 -1.93 -16.19 -14.64
CA GLN A 166 -0.58 -16.30 -14.13
C GLN A 166 0.37 -15.50 -15.02
N THR A 167 1.12 -14.59 -14.43
CA THR A 167 2.03 -13.68 -15.13
C THR A 167 3.39 -13.73 -14.45
N HIS A 168 4.44 -13.92 -15.25
CA HIS A 168 5.84 -13.97 -14.79
C HIS A 168 6.52 -12.63 -15.06
N VAL A 169 6.47 -11.72 -14.10
CA VAL A 169 6.95 -10.34 -14.25
C VAL A 169 8.47 -10.28 -14.03
N ASN A 170 9.18 -9.66 -14.96
CA ASN A 170 10.62 -9.41 -14.88
C ASN A 170 10.91 -8.24 -13.92
N LEU A 171 11.37 -8.54 -12.71
CA LEU A 171 11.68 -7.56 -11.67
C LEU A 171 12.84 -6.63 -12.06
N ARG A 172 13.84 -7.14 -12.79
CA ARG A 172 14.95 -6.32 -13.30
C ARG A 172 14.46 -5.28 -14.31
N ALA A 173 13.58 -5.68 -15.23
CA ALA A 173 12.98 -4.77 -16.19
C ALA A 173 12.04 -3.76 -15.52
N LEU A 174 11.22 -4.21 -14.56
CA LEU A 174 10.38 -3.34 -13.73
C LEU A 174 11.22 -2.27 -13.03
N LYS A 175 12.28 -2.67 -12.31
CA LYS A 175 13.21 -1.74 -11.65
C LYS A 175 13.78 -0.74 -12.65
N LYS A 176 14.29 -1.24 -13.78
CA LYS A 176 14.95 -0.39 -14.77
C LYS A 176 13.98 0.63 -15.37
N ASN A 177 12.80 0.20 -15.81
CA ASN A 177 11.81 1.08 -16.41
C ASN A 177 11.29 2.13 -15.42
N MET A 178 10.94 1.73 -14.19
CA MET A 178 10.48 2.68 -13.16
C MET A 178 11.53 3.76 -12.87
N ASN A 179 12.80 3.38 -12.76
CA ASN A 179 13.88 4.34 -12.51
C ASN A 179 14.24 5.18 -13.74
N THR A 180 14.13 4.63 -14.94
CA THR A 180 14.26 5.41 -16.19
C THR A 180 13.18 6.47 -16.25
N ALA A 181 11.91 6.11 -15.99
CA ALA A 181 10.79 7.06 -15.95
C ALA A 181 11.00 8.14 -14.87
N TYR A 182 11.40 7.74 -13.67
CA TYR A 182 11.71 8.66 -12.58
C TYR A 182 12.83 9.63 -12.96
N SER A 183 13.91 9.14 -13.58
CA SER A 183 15.04 9.97 -14.01
C SER A 183 14.63 10.98 -15.08
N ILE A 184 13.83 10.58 -16.07
CA ILE A 184 13.34 11.48 -17.12
C ILE A 184 12.46 12.57 -16.50
N LEU A 185 11.53 12.20 -15.62
CA LEU A 185 10.69 13.16 -14.89
C LEU A 185 11.51 14.10 -14.01
N TYR A 186 12.56 13.58 -13.34
CA TYR A 186 13.46 14.40 -12.54
C TYR A 186 14.22 15.41 -13.40
N ASP A 187 14.69 14.99 -14.59
CA ASP A 187 15.32 15.91 -15.51
C ASP A 187 14.33 16.95 -16.07
N ILE A 188 13.07 16.59 -16.33
CA ILE A 188 11.99 17.53 -16.69
C ILE A 188 11.79 18.55 -15.57
N LEU A 189 11.73 18.11 -14.31
CA LEU A 189 11.60 18.98 -13.15
C LEU A 189 12.75 20.01 -13.08
N ASN A 190 13.96 19.59 -13.47
CA ASN A 190 15.17 20.43 -13.44
C ASN A 190 15.48 21.14 -14.77
N ASN A 191 14.63 21.02 -15.79
CA ASN A 191 14.86 21.54 -17.14
C ASN A 191 16.21 21.08 -17.75
N SER A 192 16.61 19.83 -17.49
CA SER A 192 17.95 19.31 -17.78
C SER A 192 17.95 17.94 -18.45
N ILE A 193 17.03 17.68 -19.38
CA ILE A 193 16.84 16.36 -20.01
C ILE A 193 18.13 15.90 -20.72
N LYS A 194 18.77 14.89 -20.13
CA LYS A 194 20.01 14.27 -20.64
C LYS A 194 19.70 13.26 -21.74
N SER A 195 20.61 13.14 -22.71
CA SER A 195 20.47 12.23 -23.86
C SER A 195 21.02 10.83 -23.56
N VAL A 196 20.46 10.13 -22.57
CA VAL A 196 20.89 8.76 -22.24
C VAL A 196 19.66 7.91 -21.93
N TYR A 197 19.13 7.26 -22.96
CA TYR A 197 18.06 6.29 -22.86
C TYR A 197 18.62 4.87 -22.81
N GLN A 198 18.26 4.12 -21.76
CA GLN A 198 18.49 2.67 -21.66
C GLN A 198 17.32 2.01 -20.92
N GLY A 199 16.10 2.09 -21.45
CA GLY A 199 14.94 1.35 -20.93
C GLY A 199 14.76 -0.01 -21.62
N TYR A 200 13.99 -0.90 -21.00
CA TYR A 200 13.34 -1.99 -21.74
C TYR A 200 12.14 -1.43 -22.52
N ALA A 201 11.39 -2.29 -23.21
CA ALA A 201 10.10 -1.89 -23.77
C ALA A 201 9.23 -1.23 -22.68
N PRO A 202 8.48 -0.15 -22.99
CA PRO A 202 7.69 0.63 -22.03
C PRO A 202 6.44 -0.13 -21.56
N ILE A 203 6.64 -1.27 -20.90
CA ILE A 203 5.60 -2.16 -20.39
C ILE A 203 5.86 -2.37 -18.90
N LEU A 204 4.85 -2.12 -18.07
CA LEU A 204 4.89 -2.24 -16.61
C LEU A 204 5.11 -3.69 -16.19
N LEU A 205 4.33 -4.60 -16.77
CA LEU A 205 4.33 -6.03 -16.46
C LEU A 205 5.06 -6.81 -17.55
N LEU A 206 6.28 -6.40 -17.88
CA LEU A 206 7.08 -7.07 -18.91
C LEU A 206 7.43 -8.49 -18.46
N SER A 207 7.07 -9.48 -19.28
CA SER A 207 7.35 -10.89 -18.99
C SER A 207 8.82 -11.25 -19.23
N GLY A 208 9.35 -12.21 -18.45
CA GLY A 208 10.68 -12.79 -18.64
C GLY A 208 11.61 -12.59 -17.45
N GLY A 209 12.92 -12.51 -17.69
CA GLY A 209 13.95 -12.37 -16.64
C GLY A 209 14.49 -13.71 -16.16
N ASP A 210 15.58 -13.69 -15.39
CA ASP A 210 16.17 -14.88 -14.78
C ASP A 210 15.28 -15.41 -13.64
N TYR A 211 15.43 -16.68 -13.26
CA TYR A 211 14.55 -17.34 -12.29
C TYR A 211 14.35 -16.58 -10.97
N TYR A 212 15.42 -16.04 -10.39
CA TYR A 212 15.36 -15.26 -9.14
C TYR A 212 15.00 -13.78 -9.33
N GLU A 213 14.81 -13.36 -10.58
CA GLU A 213 14.41 -12.01 -10.98
C GLU A 213 12.97 -11.97 -11.50
N GLN A 214 12.22 -13.04 -11.24
CA GLN A 214 10.81 -13.15 -11.58
C GLN A 214 9.94 -13.02 -10.32
N SER A 215 8.79 -12.38 -10.51
CA SER A 215 7.64 -12.46 -9.62
C SER A 215 6.48 -13.12 -10.36
N VAL A 216 5.79 -14.06 -9.72
CA VAL A 216 4.66 -14.80 -10.27
C VAL A 216 3.37 -14.35 -9.59
N ILE A 217 2.50 -13.70 -10.36
CA ILE A 217 1.23 -13.15 -9.88
C ILE A 217 0.03 -13.73 -10.64
N GLY A 218 -1.18 -13.60 -10.09
CA GLY A 218 -2.42 -13.93 -10.81
C GLY A 218 -2.75 -15.41 -10.89
N TRP A 219 -2.44 -16.18 -9.85
CA TRP A 219 -2.82 -17.58 -9.71
C TRP A 219 -4.35 -17.74 -9.80
N LYS A 220 -4.81 -18.58 -10.74
CA LYS A 220 -6.25 -18.72 -11.05
C LYS A 220 -7.08 -19.17 -9.85
N SER A 221 -6.52 -19.99 -8.96
CA SER A 221 -7.18 -20.48 -7.75
C SER A 221 -7.25 -19.45 -6.62
N SER A 222 -6.56 -18.31 -6.72
CA SER A 222 -6.44 -17.30 -5.65
C SER A 222 -6.50 -15.85 -6.17
N SER A 223 -7.26 -15.62 -7.25
CA SER A 223 -7.33 -14.32 -7.95
C SER A 223 -7.87 -13.14 -7.11
N CYS A 224 -8.53 -13.40 -5.99
CA CYS A 224 -9.02 -12.41 -5.03
C CYS A 224 -8.34 -12.51 -3.64
N ASP A 225 -7.25 -13.26 -3.53
CA ASP A 225 -6.61 -13.59 -2.26
C ASP A 225 -5.92 -12.37 -1.64
N PHE A 226 -6.31 -12.05 -0.41
CA PHE A 226 -5.72 -10.97 0.37
C PHE A 226 -4.32 -11.33 0.90
N TYR A 227 -4.02 -12.60 1.12
CA TYR A 227 -2.83 -13.04 1.84
C TYR A 227 -1.52 -12.57 1.18
N PRO A 228 -1.29 -12.72 -0.15
CA PRO A 228 -0.08 -12.22 -0.79
C PRO A 228 0.12 -10.71 -0.61
N TYR A 229 -0.97 -9.94 -0.64
CA TYR A 229 -0.93 -8.50 -0.40
C TYR A 229 -0.60 -8.19 1.06
N ILE A 230 -1.36 -8.73 2.02
CA ILE A 230 -1.13 -8.51 3.47
C ILE A 230 0.31 -8.85 3.83
N LYS A 231 0.76 -10.05 3.46
CA LYS A 231 2.12 -10.52 3.71
C LYS A 231 3.16 -9.56 3.14
N GLY A 232 3.03 -9.20 1.86
CA GLY A 232 3.95 -8.28 1.20
C GLY A 232 4.05 -6.94 1.92
N TYR A 233 2.90 -6.30 2.19
CA TYR A 233 2.86 -5.00 2.87
C TYR A 233 3.45 -5.06 4.28
N MET A 234 3.09 -6.06 5.08
CA MET A 234 3.55 -6.18 6.48
C MET A 234 5.04 -6.55 6.57
N GLU A 235 5.51 -7.52 5.79
CA GLU A 235 6.92 -7.91 5.80
C GLU A 235 7.84 -6.83 5.24
N ALA A 236 7.42 -6.13 4.18
CA ALA A 236 8.18 -5.00 3.65
C ALA A 236 8.27 -3.86 4.68
N ALA A 237 7.19 -3.59 5.42
CA ALA A 237 7.21 -2.58 6.48
C ALA A 237 8.15 -2.96 7.63
N ASP A 238 8.11 -4.21 8.10
CA ASP A 238 9.01 -4.69 9.15
C ASP A 238 10.48 -4.65 8.71
N TYR A 239 10.76 -5.00 7.45
CA TYR A 239 12.10 -4.89 6.87
C TYR A 239 12.63 -3.45 6.92
N LEU A 240 11.86 -2.45 6.49
CA LEU A 240 12.27 -1.04 6.56
C LEU A 240 12.53 -0.61 8.00
N GLY A 241 11.69 -1.05 8.93
CA GLY A 241 11.88 -0.77 10.33
C GLY A 241 13.16 -1.38 10.90
N LYS A 242 13.51 -2.61 10.49
CA LYS A 242 14.79 -3.25 10.82
C LYS A 242 15.96 -2.45 10.25
N SER A 243 15.88 -2.01 8.99
CA SER A 243 16.91 -1.14 8.40
C SER A 243 17.11 0.17 9.16
N ILE A 244 16.05 0.81 9.64
CA ILE A 244 16.16 2.01 10.50
C ILE A 244 16.80 1.65 11.87
N SER A 245 16.49 0.48 12.41
CA SER A 245 17.07 0.03 13.68
C SER A 245 18.57 -0.26 13.59
N GLU A 246 19.01 -0.75 12.42
CA GLU A 246 20.41 -1.00 12.09
C GLU A 246 21.16 0.29 11.72
N ASN A 247 20.48 1.24 11.08
CA ASN A 247 21.02 2.55 10.75
C ASN A 247 19.98 3.67 10.92
N ASP A 248 20.04 4.37 12.06
CA ASP A 248 19.13 5.47 12.41
C ASP A 248 19.17 6.64 11.40
N SER A 249 20.24 6.77 10.60
CA SER A 249 20.33 7.83 9.58
C SER A 249 19.31 7.69 8.47
N LEU A 250 18.68 6.52 8.31
CA LEU A 250 17.69 6.23 7.26
C LEU A 250 16.27 6.65 7.66
N LYS A 251 16.06 7.07 8.91
CA LYS A 251 14.71 7.27 9.45
C LYS A 251 13.90 8.32 8.70
N ASP A 252 14.54 9.41 8.27
CA ASP A 252 13.84 10.54 7.65
C ASP A 252 13.29 10.16 6.27
N GLU A 253 13.98 9.27 5.56
CA GLU A 253 13.56 8.74 4.27
C GLU A 253 12.58 7.58 4.38
N LEU A 254 12.83 6.63 5.30
CA LEU A 254 12.09 5.36 5.34
C LEU A 254 10.78 5.44 6.16
N PHE A 255 10.66 6.38 7.11
CA PHE A 255 9.56 6.38 8.08
C PHE A 255 8.15 6.48 7.45
N LEU A 256 7.95 7.42 6.52
CA LEU A 256 6.64 7.65 5.91
C LEU A 256 6.18 6.46 5.04
N PRO A 257 7.01 5.94 4.10
CA PRO A 257 6.68 4.71 3.38
C PRO A 257 6.46 3.52 4.32
N MET A 258 7.29 3.32 5.34
CA MET A 258 7.12 2.23 6.33
C MET A 258 5.76 2.32 7.03
N CYS A 259 5.38 3.49 7.56
CA CYS A 259 4.09 3.68 8.21
C CYS A 259 2.92 3.44 7.27
N TYR A 260 3.04 3.87 6.01
CA TYR A 260 2.01 3.59 5.01
C TYR A 260 1.89 2.08 4.74
N LEU A 261 3.01 1.36 4.57
CA LEU A 261 2.99 -0.07 4.28
C LEU A 261 2.28 -0.84 5.40
N TYR A 262 2.65 -0.58 6.67
CA TYR A 262 1.96 -1.12 7.84
C TYR A 262 0.47 -0.77 7.84
N ARG A 263 0.13 0.50 7.66
CA ARG A 263 -1.26 0.98 7.69
C ARG A 263 -2.11 0.39 6.57
N ASN A 264 -1.53 0.10 5.40
CA ASN A 264 -2.22 -0.59 4.31
C ASN A 264 -2.38 -2.09 4.61
N GLY A 265 -1.36 -2.74 5.16
CA GLY A 265 -1.44 -4.14 5.62
C GLY A 265 -2.56 -4.35 6.65
N ILE A 266 -2.64 -3.50 7.67
CA ILE A 266 -3.74 -3.52 8.66
C ILE A 266 -5.12 -3.32 8.01
N GLU A 267 -5.25 -2.39 7.06
CA GLU A 267 -6.51 -2.20 6.33
C GLU A 267 -6.91 -3.46 5.56
N LEU A 268 -5.96 -4.14 4.94
CA LEU A 268 -6.18 -5.38 4.20
C LEU A 268 -6.58 -6.52 5.14
N SER A 269 -5.91 -6.69 6.28
CA SER A 269 -6.28 -7.71 7.29
C SER A 269 -7.72 -7.52 7.80
N LEU A 270 -8.11 -6.28 8.11
CA LEU A 270 -9.49 -5.98 8.51
C LEU A 270 -10.51 -6.28 7.40
N LYS A 271 -10.15 -5.97 6.14
CA LYS A 271 -11.02 -6.23 4.98
C LYS A 271 -11.13 -7.73 4.68
N ARG A 272 -10.07 -8.50 4.91
CA ARG A 272 -10.06 -9.96 4.76
C ARG A 272 -11.04 -10.59 5.73
N ILE A 273 -10.94 -10.30 7.03
CA ILE A 273 -11.87 -10.79 8.05
C ILE A 273 -13.32 -10.43 7.71
N LEU A 274 -13.55 -9.19 7.25
CA LEU A 274 -14.89 -8.77 6.82
C LEU A 274 -15.44 -9.58 5.65
N PHE A 275 -14.58 -9.95 4.69
CA PHE A 275 -14.97 -10.56 3.43
C PHE A 275 -15.04 -12.08 3.51
N GLU A 276 -14.09 -12.72 4.20
CA GLU A 276 -13.90 -14.17 4.25
C GLU A 276 -14.58 -14.81 5.48
N ASP A 277 -14.77 -14.06 6.57
CA ASP A 277 -15.14 -14.66 7.86
C ASP A 277 -16.48 -14.15 8.44
N CYS A 278 -16.93 -12.95 8.09
CA CYS A 278 -18.12 -12.36 8.71
C CYS A 278 -19.48 -12.91 8.22
N LYS A 279 -19.50 -14.03 7.49
CA LYS A 279 -20.71 -14.68 6.91
C LYS A 279 -21.68 -13.68 6.25
N LEU A 280 -21.16 -12.57 5.72
CA LEU A 280 -21.96 -11.57 5.04
C LEU A 280 -22.22 -12.04 3.61
N SER A 281 -23.41 -11.75 3.09
CA SER A 281 -23.60 -11.86 1.65
C SER A 281 -22.60 -10.96 0.94
N TYR A 282 -22.13 -11.42 -0.23
CA TYR A 282 -21.16 -10.71 -1.04
C TYR A 282 -21.54 -9.23 -1.25
N ASP A 283 -22.80 -8.95 -1.59
CA ASP A 283 -23.31 -7.59 -1.80
C ASP A 283 -23.23 -6.71 -0.54
N LYS A 284 -23.42 -7.31 0.64
CA LYS A 284 -23.37 -6.59 1.93
C LYS A 284 -21.93 -6.28 2.32
N ALA A 285 -21.02 -7.25 2.20
CA ALA A 285 -19.58 -7.03 2.40
C ALA A 285 -19.04 -5.98 1.42
N PHE A 286 -19.41 -6.11 0.14
CA PHE A 286 -19.09 -5.14 -0.91
C PHE A 286 -19.59 -3.73 -0.60
N GLY A 287 -20.86 -3.60 -0.21
CA GLY A 287 -21.45 -2.32 0.15
C GLY A 287 -20.76 -1.66 1.35
N ILE A 288 -20.23 -2.45 2.29
CA ILE A 288 -19.45 -1.95 3.44
C ILE A 288 -18.07 -1.48 2.97
N ILE A 289 -17.31 -2.30 2.24
CA ILE A 289 -15.98 -1.96 1.73
C ILE A 289 -16.02 -0.71 0.85
N ARG A 290 -16.98 -0.62 -0.09
CA ARG A 290 -17.12 0.53 -0.99
C ARG A 290 -17.45 1.82 -0.24
N ARG A 291 -18.38 1.79 0.72
CA ARG A 291 -18.79 2.99 1.49
C ARG A 291 -17.74 3.42 2.52
N LYS A 292 -16.88 2.49 2.95
CA LYS A 292 -15.91 2.69 4.02
C LYS A 292 -14.46 2.58 3.53
N LYS A 293 -14.21 2.87 2.24
CA LYS A 293 -12.99 2.54 1.45
C LYS A 293 -11.67 2.55 2.23
N TYR A 294 -11.44 3.57 3.07
CA TYR A 294 -10.21 3.73 3.86
C TYR A 294 -10.39 3.72 5.38
N SER A 295 -11.64 3.68 5.88
CA SER A 295 -11.91 3.88 7.31
C SER A 295 -11.77 2.57 8.07
N ILE A 296 -10.59 2.36 8.66
CA ILE A 296 -10.31 1.19 9.50
C ILE A 296 -11.32 1.04 10.65
N LEU A 297 -11.70 2.14 11.31
CA LEU A 297 -12.67 2.12 12.41
C LEU A 297 -14.05 1.65 11.96
N LYS A 298 -14.50 2.08 10.78
CA LYS A 298 -15.80 1.64 10.27
C LYS A 298 -15.77 0.17 9.83
N VAL A 299 -14.62 -0.35 9.36
CA VAL A 299 -14.45 -1.77 9.04
C VAL A 299 -14.42 -2.59 10.34
N TRP A 300 -13.62 -2.20 11.33
CA TRP A 300 -13.59 -2.78 12.67
C TRP A 300 -14.99 -2.93 13.29
N ASN A 301 -15.76 -1.84 13.32
CA ASN A 301 -17.14 -1.86 13.83
C ASN A 301 -18.09 -2.79 13.05
N SER A 302 -17.69 -3.28 11.89
CA SER A 302 -18.47 -4.26 11.12
C SER A 302 -18.08 -5.71 11.43
N ILE A 303 -16.88 -5.94 11.97
CA ILE A 303 -16.34 -7.29 12.23
C ILE A 303 -16.29 -7.63 13.72
N LYS A 304 -16.20 -6.64 14.61
CA LYS A 304 -15.91 -6.87 16.04
C LYS A 304 -16.92 -7.79 16.76
N ASN A 305 -18.20 -7.69 16.40
CA ASN A 305 -19.23 -8.55 16.99
C ASN A 305 -19.09 -10.02 16.54
N GLU A 306 -18.57 -10.26 15.33
CA GLU A 306 -18.34 -11.63 14.86
C GLU A 306 -17.12 -12.24 15.55
N ILE A 307 -16.06 -11.45 15.74
CA ILE A 307 -14.89 -11.86 16.51
C ILE A 307 -15.30 -12.23 17.95
N ASP A 308 -16.06 -11.36 18.61
CA ASP A 308 -16.53 -11.55 19.99
C ASP A 308 -17.37 -12.84 20.17
N ARG A 309 -18.27 -13.11 19.23
CA ARG A 309 -19.10 -14.34 19.25
C ARG A 309 -18.30 -15.63 19.15
N ASN A 310 -17.17 -15.60 18.45
CA ASN A 310 -16.40 -16.79 18.09
C ASN A 310 -15.14 -16.96 18.95
N SER A 311 -14.74 -15.96 19.73
CA SER A 311 -13.49 -15.96 20.51
C SER A 311 -13.48 -16.93 21.69
N ASN A 312 -14.64 -17.26 22.25
CA ASN A 312 -14.80 -17.97 23.53
C ASN A 312 -13.95 -17.32 24.66
N ALA A 313 -13.74 -16.00 24.59
CA ALA A 313 -12.91 -15.28 25.55
C ALA A 313 -13.54 -15.31 26.97
N PRO A 314 -12.72 -15.36 28.03
CA PRO A 314 -13.19 -15.17 29.41
C PRO A 314 -13.94 -13.86 29.60
N LYS A 315 -14.87 -13.81 30.58
CA LYS A 315 -15.68 -12.60 30.85
C LYS A 315 -14.88 -11.37 31.26
N ASP A 316 -13.67 -11.56 31.75
CA ASP A 316 -12.73 -10.54 32.20
C ASP A 316 -11.63 -10.23 31.16
N ASP A 317 -11.70 -10.82 29.97
CA ASP A 317 -10.80 -10.51 28.86
C ASP A 317 -11.06 -9.10 28.34
N THR A 318 -10.02 -8.28 28.26
CA THR A 318 -10.09 -6.88 27.78
C THR A 318 -9.53 -6.69 26.38
N THR A 319 -9.17 -7.77 25.68
CA THR A 319 -8.44 -7.69 24.41
C THR A 319 -9.23 -6.90 23.37
N MET A 320 -10.56 -7.05 23.33
CA MET A 320 -11.39 -6.34 22.36
C MET A 320 -11.44 -4.83 22.63
N GLU A 321 -11.56 -4.43 23.90
CA GLU A 321 -11.47 -3.04 24.33
C GLU A 321 -10.09 -2.46 24.01
N ASP A 322 -9.04 -3.21 24.29
CA ASP A 322 -7.67 -2.78 24.05
C ASP A 322 -7.38 -2.66 22.55
N VAL A 323 -7.86 -3.56 21.69
CA VAL A 323 -7.77 -3.41 20.22
C VAL A 323 -8.50 -2.17 19.73
N GLU A 324 -9.64 -1.83 20.33
CA GLU A 324 -10.40 -0.63 19.97
C GLU A 324 -9.60 0.65 20.27
N ILE A 325 -8.68 0.64 21.24
CA ILE A 325 -7.71 1.73 21.46
C ILE A 325 -6.81 1.91 20.23
N TYR A 326 -6.20 0.83 19.72
CA TYR A 326 -5.30 0.87 18.55
C TYR A 326 -6.04 1.36 17.29
N VAL A 327 -7.21 0.79 17.02
CA VAL A 327 -8.01 1.13 15.82
C VAL A 327 -8.42 2.59 15.85
N ASN A 328 -8.85 3.11 17.01
CA ASN A 328 -9.23 4.52 17.14
C ASN A 328 -8.03 5.46 16.95
N GLN A 329 -6.87 5.12 17.54
CA GLN A 329 -5.66 5.92 17.37
C GLN A 329 -5.19 5.96 15.92
N LEU A 330 -5.04 4.80 15.29
CA LEU A 330 -4.60 4.72 13.90
C LEU A 330 -5.61 5.43 12.96
N HIS A 331 -6.91 5.35 13.26
CA HIS A 331 -7.94 6.05 12.50
C HIS A 331 -7.83 7.57 12.66
N LYS A 332 -7.51 8.05 13.86
CA LYS A 332 -7.27 9.49 14.12
C LYS A 332 -5.99 9.96 13.46
N ILE A 333 -4.94 9.13 13.46
CA ILE A 333 -3.67 9.45 12.82
C ILE A 333 -3.84 9.58 11.31
N ASP A 334 -4.44 8.58 10.65
CA ASP A 334 -4.56 8.53 9.19
C ASP A 334 -5.92 7.96 8.71
N MET A 335 -6.97 8.75 8.92
CA MET A 335 -8.36 8.42 8.57
C MET A 335 -8.55 8.11 7.08
N SER A 336 -7.85 8.84 6.21
CA SER A 336 -8.08 8.85 4.76
C SER A 336 -7.02 8.06 3.99
N SER A 337 -6.08 7.40 4.67
CA SER A 337 -4.96 6.68 4.04
C SER A 337 -4.05 7.60 3.23
N ASP A 338 -4.00 8.89 3.53
CA ASP A 338 -3.27 9.91 2.77
C ASP A 338 -2.12 10.53 3.56
N LYS A 339 -2.22 10.62 4.89
CA LYS A 339 -1.27 11.37 5.72
C LYS A 339 0.16 10.81 5.66
N PHE A 340 0.32 9.50 5.52
CA PHE A 340 1.65 8.88 5.38
C PHE A 340 2.17 8.88 3.93
N ARG A 341 1.35 9.28 2.95
CA ARG A 341 1.65 9.14 1.51
C ARG A 341 1.76 10.44 0.76
N TYR A 342 1.03 11.45 1.19
CA TYR A 342 0.99 12.75 0.55
C TYR A 342 1.37 13.81 1.58
N PRO A 343 1.99 14.92 1.15
CA PRO A 343 2.26 16.04 2.05
C PRO A 343 1.00 16.84 2.39
N VAL A 344 -0.13 16.56 1.73
CA VAL A 344 -1.39 17.31 1.82
C VAL A 344 -2.61 16.39 1.71
N ASP A 345 -3.75 16.87 2.19
CA ASP A 345 -5.06 16.27 1.92
C ASP A 345 -5.59 16.60 0.51
N LYS A 346 -6.77 16.06 0.17
CA LYS A 346 -7.46 16.31 -1.12
C LYS A 346 -7.82 17.78 -1.42
N ASN A 347 -7.74 18.67 -0.42
CA ASN A 347 -7.99 20.10 -0.54
C ASN A 347 -6.70 20.91 -0.49
N LEU A 348 -5.54 20.26 -0.59
CA LEU A 348 -4.21 20.83 -0.46
C LEU A 348 -3.96 21.47 0.93
N VAL A 349 -4.60 20.95 1.98
CA VAL A 349 -4.27 21.29 3.35
C VAL A 349 -3.07 20.45 3.78
N ILE A 350 -2.00 21.13 4.18
CA ILE A 350 -0.72 20.51 4.51
C ILE A 350 -0.81 19.64 5.76
N HIS A 351 -0.43 18.37 5.60
CA HIS A 351 -0.16 17.45 6.69
C HIS A 351 1.14 17.84 7.39
N PHE A 352 1.27 17.52 8.68
CA PHE A 352 2.47 17.86 9.47
C PHE A 352 2.88 19.34 9.39
N LYS A 353 1.90 20.27 9.29
CA LYS A 353 2.16 21.72 9.29
C LYS A 353 2.85 22.19 10.57
N LYS A 354 2.50 21.55 11.69
CA LYS A 354 3.26 21.64 12.94
C LYS A 354 4.15 20.40 13.04
N GLU A 355 5.34 20.56 13.64
CA GLU A 355 6.26 19.44 13.87
C GLU A 355 5.54 18.33 14.64
N ALA A 356 5.51 17.14 14.06
CA ALA A 356 5.10 15.92 14.72
C ALA A 356 6.33 15.05 15.00
N LYS A 357 6.31 14.32 16.10
CA LYS A 357 7.39 13.43 16.50
C LYS A 357 6.85 12.04 16.71
N TYR A 358 7.61 11.04 16.30
CA TYR A 358 7.27 9.65 16.51
C TYR A 358 8.51 8.90 16.99
N ASP A 359 8.37 8.08 18.03
CA ASP A 359 9.34 7.03 18.33
C ASP A 359 9.08 5.86 17.37
N ILE A 360 10.03 5.61 16.48
CA ILE A 360 9.91 4.59 15.43
C ILE A 360 9.79 3.19 16.03
N LYS A 361 10.46 2.92 17.15
CA LYS A 361 10.38 1.60 17.79
C LYS A 361 8.97 1.37 18.35
N ASN A 362 8.41 2.38 19.01
CA ASN A 362 7.09 2.31 19.60
C ASN A 362 5.97 2.20 18.55
N ILE A 363 6.00 3.02 17.50
CA ILE A 363 4.95 2.97 16.46
C ILE A 363 4.97 1.64 15.71
N ARG A 364 6.17 1.08 15.43
CA ARG A 364 6.31 -0.26 14.85
C ARG A 364 5.74 -1.33 15.76
N LEU A 365 6.07 -1.29 17.05
CA LEU A 365 5.51 -2.21 18.03
C LEU A 365 3.98 -2.17 18.02
N CYS A 366 3.39 -0.97 17.98
CA CYS A 366 1.92 -0.84 17.94
C CYS A 366 1.31 -1.46 16.67
N PHE A 367 1.96 -1.30 15.51
CA PHE A 367 1.52 -1.95 14.28
C PHE A 367 1.68 -3.48 14.33
N ASP A 368 2.79 -3.99 14.85
CA ASP A 368 3.05 -5.42 14.96
C ASP A 368 2.07 -6.11 15.93
N GLU A 369 1.76 -5.47 17.06
CA GLU A 369 0.78 -5.96 18.05
C GLU A 369 -0.63 -6.02 17.44
N LEU A 370 -1.04 -4.96 16.74
CA LEU A 370 -2.33 -4.93 16.06
C LEU A 370 -2.42 -5.97 14.96
N PHE A 371 -1.37 -6.14 14.16
CA PHE A 371 -1.35 -7.15 13.12
C PHE A 371 -1.38 -8.57 13.69
N THR A 372 -0.60 -8.83 14.74
CA THR A 372 -0.57 -10.15 15.41
C THR A 372 -1.95 -10.54 15.93
N PHE A 373 -2.68 -9.61 16.54
CA PHE A 373 -4.07 -9.85 16.94
C PHE A 373 -4.96 -10.20 15.73
N LEU A 374 -4.90 -9.40 14.66
CA LEU A 374 -5.73 -9.63 13.47
C LEU A 374 -5.40 -10.96 12.76
N ASP A 375 -4.13 -11.35 12.74
CA ASP A 375 -3.66 -12.62 12.16
C ASP A 375 -4.15 -13.82 12.98
N CYS A 376 -4.14 -13.72 14.31
CA CYS A 376 -4.73 -14.73 15.18
C CYS A 376 -6.25 -14.84 15.00
N VAL A 377 -6.95 -13.71 14.84
CA VAL A 377 -8.40 -13.69 14.56
C VAL A 377 -8.71 -14.34 13.22
N ASP A 378 -7.96 -14.01 12.17
CA ASP A 378 -8.10 -14.61 10.83
C ASP A 378 -7.92 -16.14 10.90
N GLY A 379 -6.86 -16.62 11.57
CA GLY A 379 -6.63 -18.05 11.75
C GLY A 379 -7.73 -18.75 12.56
N MET A 380 -8.25 -18.12 13.61
CA MET A 380 -9.35 -18.63 14.42
C MET A 380 -10.64 -18.77 13.60
N LEU A 381 -11.04 -17.70 12.90
CA LEU A 381 -12.28 -17.69 12.13
C LEU A 381 -12.19 -18.60 10.89
N ALA A 382 -11.03 -18.68 10.25
CA ALA A 382 -10.79 -19.61 9.16
C ALA A 382 -10.98 -21.07 9.61
N ASN A 383 -10.43 -21.44 10.78
CA ASN A 383 -10.60 -22.77 11.33
C ASN A 383 -12.08 -23.09 11.62
N ILE A 384 -12.81 -22.15 12.22
CA ILE A 384 -14.25 -22.30 12.49
C ILE A 384 -15.03 -22.52 11.19
N ARG A 385 -14.75 -21.73 10.15
CA ARG A 385 -15.39 -21.87 8.84
C ARG A 385 -15.12 -23.23 8.21
N ASP A 386 -13.88 -23.73 8.29
CA ASP A 386 -13.51 -25.01 7.71
C ASP A 386 -14.26 -26.16 8.41
N ILE A 387 -14.35 -26.12 9.76
CA ILE A 387 -15.15 -27.09 10.55
C ILE A 387 -16.63 -27.02 10.16
N GLU A 388 -17.20 -25.82 10.03
CA GLU A 388 -18.61 -25.66 9.63
C GLU A 388 -18.89 -26.20 8.23
N ALA A 389 -17.96 -25.99 7.29
CA ALA A 389 -18.07 -26.51 5.92
C ALA A 389 -18.02 -28.04 5.89
N GLU A 390 -17.16 -28.65 6.69
CA GLU A 390 -17.09 -30.11 6.86
C GLU A 390 -18.41 -30.66 7.42
N ILE A 391 -18.94 -30.05 8.50
CA ILE A 391 -20.23 -30.46 9.09
C ILE A 391 -21.38 -30.31 8.08
N GLU A 392 -21.43 -29.22 7.31
CA GLU A 392 -22.46 -29.03 6.28
C GLU A 392 -22.36 -30.10 5.18
N GLN A 393 -21.15 -30.45 4.76
CA GLN A 393 -20.92 -31.47 3.73
C GLN A 393 -21.36 -32.85 4.22
N GLU A 394 -21.01 -33.22 5.45
CA GLU A 394 -21.46 -34.47 6.07
C GLU A 394 -22.99 -34.51 6.17
N MET A 395 -23.63 -33.44 6.66
CA MET A 395 -25.09 -33.35 6.77
C MET A 395 -25.80 -33.46 5.42
N ARG A 396 -25.24 -32.88 4.34
CA ARG A 396 -25.78 -33.03 2.98
C ARG A 396 -25.65 -34.47 2.49
N SER A 397 -24.52 -35.13 2.73
CA SER A 397 -24.33 -36.53 2.34
C SER A 397 -25.38 -37.44 2.99
N TYR A 398 -25.65 -37.25 4.29
CA TYR A 398 -26.70 -38.00 4.98
C TYR A 398 -28.12 -37.70 4.45
N ALA A 399 -28.39 -36.46 4.02
CA ALA A 399 -29.68 -36.08 3.46
C ALA A 399 -29.89 -36.61 2.03
N GLU A 400 -28.82 -36.73 1.24
CA GLU A 400 -28.85 -37.35 -0.09
C GLU A 400 -29.09 -38.86 0.03
N ASP A 401 -28.40 -39.54 0.93
CA ASP A 401 -28.61 -40.97 1.22
C ASP A 401 -30.04 -41.31 1.67
N TYR A 402 -30.73 -40.37 2.35
CA TYR A 402 -32.12 -40.56 2.78
C TYR A 402 -33.16 -40.30 1.69
N ASN A 403 -32.82 -39.60 0.61
CA ASN A 403 -33.73 -39.32 -0.52
C ASN A 403 -33.64 -40.37 -1.64
N ASP A 404 -32.67 -41.29 -1.56
CA ASP A 404 -32.50 -42.43 -2.48
C ASP A 404 -33.19 -43.73 -2.00
N TYR A 405 -33.99 -43.65 -0.91
CA TYR A 405 -34.92 -44.68 -0.42
C TYR A 405 -36.37 -44.23 -0.55
#